data_AF-A0A8I0H233-F1
#
_entry.id   AF-A0A8I0H233-F1
#
_cell.length_a   1.000
_cell.length_b   1.000
_cell.length_c   1.000
_cell.angle_alpha   90.00
_cell.angle_beta   90.00
_cell.angle_gamma   90.00
#
_symmetry.space_group_name_H-M   'P 1'
#
loop_
_entity.id
_entity.type
_entity.pdbx_description
1 polymer ?
#
loop_
_entity_poly.entity_id
_entity_poly.type
_entity_poly.pdbx_seq_one_letter_code
_entity_poly.pdbx_strand_id
1 'polypeptide(L)'
;MDIVVKEELKAYIDPLTADEHDALERSILAEGCRDALVLWGDVLVDGHNRYGICRKHNLPFQTVQNTRFQSMDDVHLWMIEQHLGRRSVSDFQRGVLALRKRDILAERHRLEQAQLQKESDGTATADAAADDADSPPWAPAPKVSRAEMAREARLSNSQVTMIERIHKQAAPELVEAVKTGVISISAAAAVAALPEDEQRAAAAAGKDELKQAAKRVRDAKRKPRKPAQEVLHSADEDAEVDPSRAAEIADALTALGEGPAELRQRVIALTLENDTLRQQLAALRRQLAEA
;
A
#
# COMPACT_ATOMS: atom_id res chain seq x y z
N MET A 1 41.44 4.00 -8.60
CA MET A 1 40.34 3.13 -9.04
C MET A 1 39.27 4.05 -9.59
N ASP A 2 38.95 3.91 -10.87
CA ASP A 2 37.92 4.71 -11.51
C ASP A 2 36.57 4.04 -11.28
N ILE A 3 35.68 4.71 -10.56
CA ILE A 3 34.34 4.22 -10.25
C ILE A 3 33.36 4.91 -11.20
N VAL A 4 32.60 4.12 -11.94
CA VAL A 4 31.58 4.56 -12.88
C VAL A 4 30.24 4.69 -12.17
N VAL A 5 29.70 5.90 -12.14
CA VAL A 5 28.35 6.16 -11.61
C VAL A 5 27.37 6.15 -12.77
N LYS A 6 26.49 5.15 -12.80
CA LYS A 6 25.39 5.09 -13.76
C LYS A 6 24.19 5.86 -13.21
N GLU A 7 23.71 6.85 -13.96
CA GLU A 7 22.56 7.65 -13.51
C GLU A 7 21.29 6.79 -13.35
N GLU A 8 21.14 5.74 -14.16
CA GLU A 8 20.03 4.77 -14.04
C GLU A 8 19.99 4.09 -12.65
N LEU A 9 21.14 3.73 -12.09
CA LEU A 9 21.25 3.11 -10.77
C LEU A 9 21.10 4.15 -9.66
N LYS A 10 21.70 5.33 -9.84
CA LYS A 10 21.59 6.41 -8.87
C LYS A 10 20.15 6.89 -8.67
N ALA A 11 19.38 6.97 -9.76
CA ALA A 11 17.97 7.38 -9.74
C ALA A 11 16.98 6.21 -9.47
N TYR A 12 17.48 4.97 -9.37
CA TYR A 12 16.62 3.80 -9.24
C TYR A 12 15.85 3.78 -7.92
N ILE A 13 16.51 4.19 -6.84
CA ILE A 13 15.89 4.38 -5.52
C ILE A 13 15.68 5.87 -5.32
N ASP A 14 14.53 6.24 -4.72
CA ASP A 14 14.24 7.65 -4.42
C ASP A 14 15.43 8.28 -3.66
N PRO A 15 15.88 9.49 -4.09
CA PRO A 15 17.02 10.14 -3.47
C PRO A 15 16.71 10.56 -2.03
N LEU A 16 17.76 10.76 -1.25
CA LEU A 16 17.64 11.36 0.07
C LEU A 16 17.07 12.78 -0.07
N THR A 17 16.23 13.16 0.87
CA THR A 17 15.86 14.57 1.06
C THR A 17 17.10 15.40 1.40
N ALA A 18 17.04 16.72 1.22
CA ALA A 18 18.16 17.60 1.55
C ALA A 18 18.59 17.44 3.01
N ASP A 19 17.63 17.39 3.94
CA ASP A 19 17.91 17.22 5.37
C ASP A 19 18.58 15.87 5.68
N GLU A 20 18.14 14.78 5.04
CA GLU A 20 18.74 13.46 5.19
C GLU A 20 20.16 13.41 4.61
N HIS A 21 20.37 14.06 3.45
CA HIS A 21 21.69 14.16 2.84
C HIS A 21 22.64 14.97 3.73
N ASP A 22 22.20 16.10 4.26
CA ASP A 22 23.00 16.93 5.16
C ASP A 22 23.32 16.22 6.47
N ALA A 23 22.38 15.43 7.00
CA ALA A 23 22.62 14.58 8.16
C ALA A 23 23.68 13.49 7.87
N LEU A 24 23.60 12.86 6.70
CA LEU A 24 24.60 11.90 6.24
C LEU A 24 25.98 12.55 6.07
N GLU A 25 26.04 13.74 5.45
CA GLU A 25 27.27 14.49 5.24
C GLU A 25 27.94 14.84 6.57
N ARG A 26 27.18 15.33 7.56
CA ARG A 26 27.70 15.59 8.92
C ARG A 26 28.27 14.33 9.58
N SER A 27 27.58 13.19 9.48
CA SER A 27 28.07 11.92 10.06
C SER A 27 29.35 11.44 9.37
N ILE A 28 29.44 11.53 8.04
CA ILE A 28 30.65 11.14 7.30
C ILE A 28 31.83 12.07 7.62
N LEU A 29 31.60 13.38 7.78
CA LEU A 29 32.65 14.31 8.17
C LEU A 29 33.17 14.06 9.59
N ALA A 30 32.30 13.63 10.51
CA ALA A 30 32.66 13.38 11.90
C ALA A 30 33.31 12.00 12.12
N GLU A 31 32.81 10.96 11.44
CA GLU A 31 33.14 9.56 11.72
C GLU A 31 33.85 8.85 10.55
N GLY A 32 33.92 9.49 9.39
CA GLY A 32 34.39 8.88 8.14
C GLY A 32 33.34 8.01 7.45
N CYS A 33 33.68 7.53 6.25
CA CYS A 33 32.82 6.61 5.49
C CYS A 33 32.94 5.18 6.02
N ARG A 34 32.17 4.87 7.08
CA ARG A 34 32.21 3.57 7.77
C ARG A 34 31.76 2.42 6.89
N ASP A 35 30.61 2.58 6.24
CA ASP A 35 30.03 1.54 5.41
C ASP A 35 30.69 1.54 4.02
N ALA A 36 31.15 0.36 3.58
CA ALA A 36 31.77 0.21 2.27
C ALA A 36 30.78 0.49 1.12
N LEU A 37 31.31 1.03 0.03
CA LEU A 37 30.59 1.18 -1.24
C LEU A 37 30.51 -0.17 -1.95
N VAL A 38 29.36 -0.49 -2.54
CA VAL A 38 29.18 -1.76 -3.24
C VAL A 38 29.41 -1.55 -4.73
N LEU A 39 30.32 -2.34 -5.31
CA LEU A 39 30.71 -2.27 -6.70
C LEU A 39 30.37 -3.57 -7.44
N TRP A 40 30.17 -3.45 -8.76
CA TRP A 40 30.17 -4.55 -9.71
C TRP A 40 31.15 -4.22 -10.84
N GLY A 41 32.39 -4.73 -10.72
CA GLY A 41 33.49 -4.26 -11.54
C GLY A 41 33.85 -2.81 -11.18
N ASP A 42 33.74 -1.91 -12.14
CA ASP A 42 33.91 -0.47 -11.98
C ASP A 42 32.60 0.28 -11.68
N VAL A 43 31.44 -0.38 -11.82
CA VAL A 43 30.13 0.24 -11.62
C VAL A 43 29.80 0.39 -10.13
N LEU A 44 29.39 1.58 -9.72
CA LEU A 44 28.82 1.83 -8.40
C LEU A 44 27.38 1.31 -8.32
N VAL A 45 27.15 0.33 -7.44
CA VAL A 45 25.83 -0.28 -7.22
C VAL A 45 25.12 0.35 -6.02
N ASP A 46 25.82 0.52 -4.90
CA ASP A 46 25.26 1.14 -3.70
C ASP A 46 26.26 2.04 -2.99
N GLY A 47 25.74 3.07 -2.33
CA GLY A 47 26.54 4.11 -1.68
C GLY A 47 26.75 5.35 -2.55
N HIS A 48 25.89 5.63 -3.53
CA HIS A 48 25.93 6.83 -4.38
C HIS A 48 26.13 8.14 -3.59
N ASN A 49 25.32 8.37 -2.55
CA ASN A 49 25.45 9.57 -1.70
C ASN A 49 26.76 9.59 -0.91
N ARG A 50 27.14 8.44 -0.32
CA ARG A 50 28.42 8.28 0.41
C ARG A 50 29.61 8.57 -0.51
N TYR A 51 29.61 8.01 -1.71
CA TYR A 51 30.63 8.24 -2.72
C TYR A 51 30.75 9.72 -3.09
N GLY A 52 29.62 10.38 -3.38
CA GLY A 52 29.58 11.81 -3.70
C GLY A 52 30.17 12.67 -2.59
N ILE A 53 29.76 12.43 -1.34
CA ILE A 53 30.28 13.14 -0.16
C ILE A 53 31.77 12.89 0.04
N CYS A 54 32.23 11.64 -0.06
CA CYS A 54 33.65 11.31 0.11
C CYS A 54 34.52 11.96 -0.97
N ARG A 55 34.03 12.00 -2.22
CA ARG A 55 34.72 12.67 -3.32
C ARG A 55 34.78 14.18 -3.12
N LYS A 56 33.68 14.81 -2.67
CA LYS A 56 33.59 16.24 -2.37
C LYS A 56 34.61 16.67 -1.30
N HIS A 57 34.78 15.88 -0.25
CA HIS A 57 35.66 16.19 0.89
C HIS A 57 37.02 15.49 0.85
N ASN A 58 37.33 14.78 -0.24
CA ASN A 58 38.56 14.01 -0.40
C ASN A 58 38.83 13.04 0.76
N LEU A 59 37.76 12.36 1.22
CA LEU A 59 37.80 11.39 2.31
C LEU A 59 38.06 9.96 1.78
N PRO A 60 38.81 9.13 2.53
CA PRO A 60 38.96 7.72 2.19
C PRO A 60 37.64 6.97 2.37
N PHE A 61 37.44 5.93 1.56
CA PHE A 61 36.31 5.03 1.64
C PHE A 61 36.74 3.60 1.30
N GLN A 62 35.99 2.62 1.81
CA GLN A 62 36.18 1.21 1.49
C GLN A 62 35.21 0.79 0.38
N THR A 63 35.58 -0.25 -0.36
CA THR A 63 34.75 -0.82 -1.42
C THR A 63 34.64 -2.33 -1.26
N VAL A 64 33.48 -2.89 -1.55
CA VAL A 64 33.25 -4.34 -1.64
C VAL A 64 32.74 -4.69 -3.03
N GLN A 65 33.26 -5.79 -3.59
CA GLN A 65 32.81 -6.31 -4.87
C GLN A 65 31.68 -7.30 -4.67
N ASN A 66 30.58 -7.14 -5.41
CA ASN A 66 29.57 -8.17 -5.51
C ASN A 66 29.87 -9.07 -6.71
N THR A 67 30.23 -10.32 -6.43
CA THR A 67 30.63 -11.32 -7.45
C THR A 67 29.46 -12.17 -7.96
N ARG A 68 28.25 -11.95 -7.46
CA ARG A 68 27.07 -12.79 -7.78
C ARG A 68 26.19 -12.20 -8.88
N PHE A 69 26.38 -10.93 -9.22
CA PHE A 69 25.61 -10.30 -10.28
C PHE A 69 26.04 -10.81 -11.65
N GLN A 70 25.06 -11.26 -12.43
CA GLN A 70 25.24 -11.72 -13.80
C GLN A 70 24.59 -10.75 -14.81
N SER A 71 23.70 -9.89 -14.33
CA SER A 71 22.91 -8.96 -15.13
C SER A 71 22.55 -7.68 -14.36
N MET A 72 22.14 -6.65 -15.08
CA MET A 72 21.57 -5.44 -14.47
C MET A 72 20.29 -5.72 -13.67
N ASP A 73 19.53 -6.74 -14.06
CA ASP A 73 18.36 -7.18 -13.28
C ASP A 73 18.76 -7.72 -11.91
N ASP A 74 19.90 -8.43 -11.78
CA ASP A 74 20.40 -8.86 -10.48
C ASP A 74 20.78 -7.68 -9.60
N VAL A 75 21.38 -6.65 -10.20
CA VAL A 75 21.71 -5.38 -9.52
C VAL A 75 20.43 -4.72 -9.00
N HIS A 76 19.41 -4.56 -9.86
CA HIS A 76 18.13 -3.95 -9.49
C HIS A 76 17.40 -4.74 -8.40
N LEU A 77 17.36 -6.08 -8.50
CA LEU A 77 16.73 -6.95 -7.50
C LEU A 77 17.45 -6.84 -6.15
N TRP A 78 18.78 -6.86 -6.16
CA TRP A 78 19.56 -6.70 -4.93
C TRP A 78 19.34 -5.32 -4.32
N MET A 79 19.33 -4.24 -5.11
CA MET A 79 19.03 -2.90 -4.63
C MET A 79 17.64 -2.81 -3.98
N ILE A 80 16.62 -3.44 -4.58
CA ILE A 80 15.28 -3.52 -3.99
C ILE A 80 15.33 -4.24 -2.63
N GLU A 81 15.97 -5.40 -2.56
CA GLU A 81 16.06 -6.19 -1.33
C GLU A 81 16.77 -5.44 -0.19
N GLN A 82 17.85 -4.71 -0.51
CA GLN A 82 18.55 -3.86 0.47
C GLN A 82 17.68 -2.73 1.04
N HIS A 83 16.66 -2.30 0.30
CA HIS A 83 15.77 -1.21 0.72
C HIS A 83 14.50 -1.72 1.40
N LEU A 84 13.92 -2.85 0.97
CA LEU A 84 12.73 -3.44 1.59
C LEU A 84 12.92 -3.75 3.08
N GLY A 85 14.14 -4.08 3.50
CA GLY A 85 14.48 -4.34 4.90
C GLY A 85 14.63 -3.09 5.80
N ARG A 86 14.67 -1.88 5.21
CA ARG A 86 14.95 -0.65 5.96
C ARG A 86 13.70 -0.10 6.64
N ARG A 87 13.83 0.26 7.92
CA ARG A 87 12.75 0.87 8.72
C ARG A 87 12.34 2.27 8.24
N SER A 88 13.27 3.00 7.64
CA SER A 88 13.05 4.37 7.15
C SER A 88 12.20 4.44 5.88
N VAL A 89 12.10 3.35 5.12
CA VAL A 89 11.33 3.33 3.86
C VAL A 89 9.84 3.39 4.20
N SER A 90 9.09 4.22 3.47
CA SER A 90 7.64 4.32 3.65
C SER A 90 6.91 3.09 3.10
N ASP A 91 5.68 2.83 3.58
CA ASP A 91 4.86 1.74 3.05
C ASP A 91 4.55 1.91 1.55
N PHE A 92 4.39 3.15 1.09
CA PHE A 92 4.20 3.45 -0.32
C PHE A 92 5.43 3.04 -1.13
N GLN A 93 6.62 3.46 -0.70
CA GLN A 93 7.88 3.09 -1.36
C GLN A 93 8.13 1.59 -1.33
N ARG A 94 7.88 0.91 -0.20
CA ARG A 94 7.96 -0.56 -0.12
C ARG A 94 7.07 -1.23 -1.16
N GLY A 95 5.84 -0.75 -1.32
CA GLY A 95 4.92 -1.26 -2.33
C GLY A 95 5.40 -1.00 -3.76
N VAL A 96 5.94 0.18 -4.06
CA VAL A 96 6.50 0.49 -5.39
C VAL A 96 7.70 -0.41 -5.72
N LEU A 97 8.62 -0.60 -4.78
CA LEU A 97 9.76 -1.50 -4.97
C LEU A 97 9.31 -2.96 -5.16
N ALA A 98 8.30 -3.40 -4.43
CA ALA A 98 7.74 -4.74 -4.57
C ALA A 98 7.05 -4.96 -5.94
N LEU A 99 6.38 -3.93 -6.47
CA LEU A 99 5.84 -3.95 -7.84
C LEU A 99 6.96 -4.08 -8.88
N ARG A 100 8.02 -3.28 -8.76
CA ARG A 100 9.20 -3.36 -9.66
C ARG A 100 9.87 -4.73 -9.60
N LYS A 101 10.05 -5.29 -8.39
CA LYS A 101 10.59 -6.65 -8.20
C LYS A 101 9.77 -7.68 -8.96
N ARG A 102 8.44 -7.64 -8.83
CA ARG A 102 7.55 -8.55 -9.58
C ARG A 102 7.72 -8.40 -11.07
N ASP A 103 7.80 -7.17 -11.58
CA ASP A 103 7.87 -6.94 -13.02
C ASP A 103 9.18 -7.50 -13.60
N ILE A 104 10.31 -7.35 -12.89
CA ILE A 104 11.59 -7.98 -13.26
C ILE A 104 11.50 -9.51 -13.24
N LEU A 105 10.96 -10.09 -12.16
CA LEU A 105 10.82 -11.55 -12.04
C LEU A 105 9.86 -12.13 -13.08
N ALA A 106 8.79 -11.42 -13.40
CA ALA A 106 7.82 -11.81 -14.41
C ALA A 106 8.41 -11.77 -15.83
N GLU A 107 9.30 -10.80 -16.11
CA GLU A 107 10.04 -10.76 -17.38
C GLU A 107 11.01 -11.92 -17.51
N ARG A 108 11.83 -12.17 -16.47
CA ARG A 108 12.75 -13.33 -16.44
C ARG A 108 12.04 -14.64 -16.71
N HIS A 109 10.94 -14.86 -16.01
CA HIS A 109 10.16 -16.08 -16.17
C HIS A 109 9.54 -16.19 -17.58
N ARG A 110 9.13 -15.07 -18.19
CA ARG A 110 8.61 -15.08 -19.57
C ARG A 110 9.70 -15.44 -20.57
N LEU A 111 10.92 -14.94 -20.39
CA LEU A 111 12.07 -15.25 -21.23
C LEU A 111 12.48 -16.72 -21.10
N GLU A 112 12.51 -17.25 -19.87
CA GLU A 112 12.78 -18.66 -19.59
C GLU A 112 11.74 -19.58 -20.23
N GLN A 113 10.45 -19.26 -20.09
CA GLN A 113 9.37 -20.02 -20.75
C GLN A 113 9.48 -19.96 -22.28
N ALA A 114 9.80 -18.80 -22.86
CA ALA A 114 9.98 -18.67 -24.29
C ALA A 114 11.20 -19.45 -24.80
N GLN A 115 12.25 -19.57 -23.99
CA GLN A 115 13.42 -20.37 -24.30
C GLN A 115 13.10 -21.86 -24.26
N LEU A 116 12.46 -22.34 -23.19
CA LEU A 116 12.01 -23.73 -23.07
C LEU A 116 11.06 -24.12 -24.20
N GLN A 117 10.19 -23.21 -24.63
CA GLN A 117 9.29 -23.45 -25.75
C GLN A 117 10.04 -23.56 -27.09
N LYS A 118 11.08 -22.75 -27.33
CA LYS A 118 11.95 -22.88 -28.52
C LYS A 118 12.75 -24.19 -28.53
N GLU A 119 13.20 -24.62 -27.36
CA GLU A 119 13.91 -25.89 -27.15
C GLU A 119 12.97 -27.08 -27.42
N SER A 120 11.72 -27.01 -26.91
CA SER A 120 10.67 -28.00 -27.18
C SER A 120 10.24 -28.04 -28.66
N ASP A 121 10.18 -26.88 -29.33
CA ASP A 121 9.82 -26.78 -30.75
C ASP A 121 10.99 -27.17 -31.69
N GLY A 122 12.13 -27.61 -31.14
CA GLY A 122 13.28 -28.12 -31.91
C GLY A 122 14.03 -27.05 -32.71
N THR A 123 13.85 -25.77 -32.36
CA THR A 123 14.48 -24.63 -33.05
C THR A 123 15.74 -24.12 -32.35
N ALA A 124 16.11 -24.68 -31.21
CA ALA A 124 17.35 -24.38 -30.49
C ALA A 124 18.47 -25.33 -30.91
N THR A 125 19.65 -24.79 -31.18
CA THR A 125 20.89 -25.59 -31.30
C THR A 125 21.22 -26.19 -29.93
N ALA A 126 21.27 -27.52 -29.87
CA ALA A 126 21.50 -28.28 -28.65
C ALA A 126 22.90 -28.00 -28.08
N ASP A 127 22.94 -27.28 -26.96
CA ASP A 127 24.04 -27.34 -26.00
C ASP A 127 23.48 -27.05 -24.59
N ALA A 128 22.86 -28.08 -24.00
CA ALA A 128 22.89 -28.42 -22.57
C ALA A 128 21.76 -29.41 -22.27
N ALA A 129 22.14 -30.65 -21.93
CA ALA A 129 21.22 -31.72 -21.61
C ALA A 129 20.83 -31.73 -20.11
N ALA A 130 19.57 -32.12 -19.89
CA ALA A 130 19.02 -32.94 -18.81
C ALA A 130 19.01 -32.39 -17.36
N ASP A 131 17.80 -32.21 -16.82
CA ASP A 131 17.34 -33.08 -15.72
C ASP A 131 15.80 -33.14 -15.65
N ASP A 132 15.34 -34.31 -15.21
CA ASP A 132 13.98 -34.85 -15.25
C ASP A 132 13.12 -34.40 -14.05
N ALA A 133 11.90 -33.90 -14.30
CA ALA A 133 10.81 -33.86 -13.32
C ALA A 133 9.46 -33.59 -14.01
N ASP A 134 8.66 -34.65 -14.08
CA ASP A 134 7.27 -34.75 -14.54
C ASP A 134 6.37 -33.62 -14.00
N SER A 135 6.07 -32.64 -14.85
CA SER A 135 4.97 -31.68 -14.70
C SER A 135 4.42 -31.29 -16.09
N PRO A 136 3.11 -31.42 -16.36
CA PRO A 136 2.56 -31.21 -17.70
C PRO A 136 2.78 -29.79 -18.26
N PRO A 137 3.15 -29.63 -19.55
CA PRO A 137 3.78 -28.42 -20.10
C PRO A 137 2.83 -27.25 -20.41
N TRP A 138 1.60 -27.24 -19.89
CA TRP A 138 0.63 -26.15 -20.13
C TRP A 138 0.07 -25.50 -18.86
N ALA A 139 0.65 -25.77 -17.69
CA ALA A 139 0.34 -24.99 -16.50
C ALA A 139 1.24 -23.74 -16.47
N PRO A 140 0.71 -22.51 -16.50
CA PRO A 140 1.53 -21.34 -16.23
C PRO A 140 2.12 -21.50 -14.82
N ALA A 141 3.44 -21.62 -14.73
CA ALA A 141 4.16 -21.64 -13.47
C ALA A 141 3.72 -20.46 -12.57
N PRO A 142 3.70 -20.66 -11.25
CA PRO A 142 2.96 -19.81 -10.33
C PRO A 142 3.46 -18.37 -10.44
N LYS A 143 2.57 -17.48 -10.92
CA LYS A 143 2.78 -16.03 -10.85
C LYS A 143 3.15 -15.69 -9.42
N VAL A 144 4.23 -14.93 -9.18
CA VAL A 144 4.58 -14.38 -7.86
C VAL A 144 3.28 -13.85 -7.25
N SER A 145 2.81 -14.54 -6.21
CA SER A 145 1.46 -14.30 -5.76
C SER A 145 1.42 -12.92 -5.15
N ARG A 146 0.35 -12.18 -5.41
CA ARG A 146 0.12 -10.86 -4.80
C ARG A 146 0.26 -10.91 -3.27
N ALA A 147 -0.07 -12.05 -2.67
CA ALA A 147 0.09 -12.31 -1.25
C ALA A 147 1.55 -12.45 -0.81
N GLU A 148 2.41 -13.08 -1.63
CA GLU A 148 3.84 -13.21 -1.34
C GLU A 148 4.53 -11.86 -1.42
N MET A 149 4.23 -11.07 -2.46
CA MET A 149 4.68 -9.70 -2.59
C MET A 149 4.27 -8.85 -1.37
N ALA A 150 3.01 -8.95 -0.95
CA ALA A 150 2.51 -8.21 0.20
C ALA A 150 3.29 -8.58 1.48
N ARG A 151 3.52 -9.88 1.70
CA ARG A 151 4.30 -10.37 2.86
C ARG A 151 5.74 -9.87 2.85
N GLU A 152 6.42 -9.96 1.71
CA GLU A 152 7.81 -9.51 1.56
C GLU A 152 7.93 -7.99 1.79
N ALA A 153 6.98 -7.23 1.24
CA ALA A 153 6.91 -5.78 1.43
C ALA A 153 6.39 -5.37 2.83
N ARG A 154 6.01 -6.33 3.69
CA ARG A 154 5.37 -6.07 5.00
C ARG A 154 4.10 -5.22 4.89
N LEU A 155 3.33 -5.43 3.83
CA LEU A 155 2.08 -4.73 3.51
C LEU A 155 0.89 -5.69 3.53
N SER A 156 -0.31 -5.13 3.66
CA SER A 156 -1.55 -5.87 3.40
C SER A 156 -1.86 -5.97 1.90
N ASN A 157 -2.61 -7.01 1.50
CA ASN A 157 -3.08 -7.19 0.12
C ASN A 157 -3.88 -5.97 -0.40
N SER A 158 -4.63 -5.30 0.49
CA SER A 158 -5.40 -4.10 0.15
C SER A 158 -4.47 -2.90 -0.11
N GLN A 159 -3.42 -2.71 0.70
CA GLN A 159 -2.39 -1.69 0.47
C GLN A 159 -1.68 -1.91 -0.87
N VAL A 160 -1.24 -3.12 -1.18
CA VAL A 160 -0.60 -3.43 -2.48
C VAL A 160 -1.52 -3.05 -3.65
N THR A 161 -2.83 -3.30 -3.52
CA THR A 161 -3.80 -2.95 -4.56
C THR A 161 -4.04 -1.45 -4.70
N MET A 162 -4.04 -0.72 -3.58
CA MET A 162 -4.11 0.74 -3.60
C MET A 162 -2.84 1.35 -4.22
N ILE A 163 -1.67 0.83 -3.86
CA ILE A 163 -0.38 1.29 -4.39
C ILE A 163 -0.26 0.98 -5.87
N GLU A 164 -0.67 -0.21 -6.34
CA GLU A 164 -0.69 -0.53 -7.77
C GLU A 164 -1.58 0.42 -8.57
N ARG A 165 -2.73 0.83 -8.00
CA ARG A 165 -3.59 1.83 -8.64
C ARG A 165 -2.93 3.20 -8.73
N ILE A 166 -2.35 3.67 -7.63
CA ILE A 166 -1.60 4.94 -7.61
C ILE A 166 -0.47 4.88 -8.64
N HIS A 167 0.31 3.80 -8.65
CA HIS A 167 1.44 3.65 -9.57
C HIS A 167 1.04 3.70 -11.05
N LYS A 168 -0.15 3.22 -11.41
CA LYS A 168 -0.63 3.19 -12.79
C LYS A 168 -1.39 4.44 -13.24
N GLN A 169 -2.04 5.16 -12.32
CA GLN A 169 -3.04 6.19 -12.66
C GLN A 169 -2.78 7.55 -12.02
N ALA A 170 -1.83 7.66 -11.08
CA ALA A 170 -1.57 8.90 -10.40
C ALA A 170 -0.70 9.84 -11.22
N ALA A 171 -1.09 11.12 -11.26
CA ALA A 171 -0.25 12.20 -11.77
C ALA A 171 1.04 12.32 -10.92
N PRO A 172 2.18 12.78 -11.50
CA PRO A 172 3.45 12.92 -10.79
C PRO A 172 3.34 13.70 -9.47
N GLU A 173 2.56 14.78 -9.47
CA GLU A 173 2.34 15.64 -8.31
C GLU A 173 1.62 14.91 -7.18
N LEU A 174 0.68 14.02 -7.50
CA LEU A 174 0.01 13.17 -6.52
C LEU A 174 0.97 12.11 -5.97
N VAL A 175 1.83 11.52 -6.81
CA VAL A 175 2.84 10.55 -6.37
C VAL A 175 3.81 11.20 -5.37
N GLU A 176 4.30 12.40 -5.65
CA GLU A 176 5.18 13.14 -4.75
C GLU A 176 4.48 13.52 -3.43
N ALA A 177 3.19 13.89 -3.48
CA ALA A 177 2.41 14.13 -2.27
C ALA A 177 2.24 12.88 -1.39
N VAL A 178 2.18 11.68 -1.99
CA VAL A 178 2.14 10.41 -1.23
C VAL A 178 3.52 10.08 -0.66
N LYS A 179 4.59 10.23 -1.45
CA LYS A 179 5.97 9.95 -1.01
C LYS A 179 6.38 10.82 0.18
N THR A 180 6.06 12.10 0.13
CA THR A 180 6.32 13.08 1.20
C THR A 180 5.37 12.92 2.40
N GLY A 181 4.36 12.05 2.31
CA GLY A 181 3.39 11.82 3.38
C GLY A 181 2.36 12.93 3.57
N VAL A 182 2.21 13.84 2.60
CA VAL A 182 1.18 14.90 2.61
C VAL A 182 -0.22 14.29 2.60
N ILE A 183 -0.40 13.20 1.85
CA ILE A 183 -1.66 12.45 1.75
C ILE A 183 -1.44 10.95 2.03
N SER A 184 -2.41 10.31 2.67
CA SER A 184 -2.35 8.87 2.94
C SER A 184 -2.58 8.02 1.68
N ILE A 185 -2.02 6.81 1.65
CA ILE A 185 -2.17 5.85 0.53
C ILE A 185 -3.64 5.64 0.16
N SER A 186 -4.55 5.50 1.13
CA SER A 186 -5.96 5.26 0.82
C SER A 186 -6.69 6.49 0.26
N ALA A 187 -6.26 7.69 0.64
CA ALA A 187 -6.83 8.93 0.10
C ALA A 187 -6.30 9.17 -1.32
N ALA A 188 -4.99 8.99 -1.53
CA ALA A 188 -4.39 9.09 -2.85
C ALA A 188 -4.94 8.05 -3.82
N ALA A 189 -5.17 6.80 -3.39
CA ALA A 189 -5.80 5.79 -4.23
C ALA A 189 -7.25 6.11 -4.62
N ALA A 190 -7.93 7.00 -3.88
CA ALA A 190 -9.23 7.54 -4.27
C ALA A 190 -9.07 8.67 -5.29
N VAL A 191 -8.13 9.60 -5.06
CA VAL A 191 -7.84 10.71 -5.98
C VAL A 191 -7.30 10.20 -7.33
N ALA A 192 -6.49 9.14 -7.33
CA ALA A 192 -5.98 8.49 -8.54
C ALA A 192 -7.07 7.90 -9.45
N ALA A 193 -8.32 7.80 -8.99
CA ALA A 193 -9.44 7.39 -9.82
C ALA A 193 -10.10 8.56 -10.59
N LEU A 194 -9.71 9.81 -10.29
CA LEU A 194 -10.14 11.00 -11.01
C LEU A 194 -9.30 11.22 -12.28
N PRO A 195 -9.78 12.01 -13.25
CA PRO A 195 -8.96 12.44 -14.39
C PRO A 195 -7.67 13.15 -13.96
N GLU A 196 -6.60 13.03 -14.74
CA GLU A 196 -5.28 13.59 -14.41
C GLU A 196 -5.33 15.11 -14.15
N ASP A 197 -6.16 15.86 -14.88
CA ASP A 197 -6.33 17.29 -14.69
C ASP A 197 -6.84 17.65 -13.29
N GLU A 198 -7.81 16.90 -12.77
CA GLU A 198 -8.33 17.09 -11.43
C GLU A 198 -7.31 16.68 -10.36
N GLN A 199 -6.52 15.63 -10.62
CA GLN A 199 -5.45 15.20 -9.72
C GLN A 199 -4.39 16.30 -9.58
N ARG A 200 -3.95 16.88 -10.71
CA ARG A 200 -2.99 17.98 -10.74
C ARG A 200 -3.52 19.23 -10.05
N ALA A 201 -4.76 19.62 -10.33
CA ALA A 201 -5.40 20.76 -9.70
C ALA A 201 -5.51 20.58 -8.18
N ALA A 202 -5.91 19.39 -7.72
CA ALA A 202 -6.00 19.09 -6.30
C ALA A 202 -4.61 19.08 -5.64
N ALA A 203 -3.59 18.51 -6.29
CA ALA A 203 -2.22 18.51 -5.78
C ALA A 203 -1.64 19.92 -5.67
N ALA A 204 -1.88 20.78 -6.67
CA ALA A 204 -1.44 22.17 -6.68
C ALA A 204 -2.14 23.03 -5.61
N ALA A 205 -3.42 22.77 -5.35
CA ALA A 205 -4.19 23.43 -4.29
C ALA A 205 -3.81 22.98 -2.87
N GLY A 206 -3.01 21.91 -2.75
CA GLY A 206 -2.38 21.49 -1.51
C GLY A 206 -3.15 20.42 -0.74
N LYS A 207 -2.68 20.17 0.50
CA LYS A 207 -3.08 19.01 1.32
C LYS A 207 -4.58 18.90 1.56
N ASP A 208 -5.24 20.02 1.82
CA ASP A 208 -6.65 19.99 2.21
C ASP A 208 -7.56 19.78 0.99
N GLU A 209 -7.21 20.30 -0.18
CA GLU A 209 -7.95 20.01 -1.41
C GLU A 209 -7.80 18.53 -1.82
N LEU A 210 -6.59 17.97 -1.71
CA LEU A 210 -6.38 16.53 -1.93
C LEU A 210 -7.26 15.65 -1.01
N LYS A 211 -7.41 16.03 0.26
CA LYS A 211 -8.32 15.32 1.19
C LYS A 211 -9.78 15.50 0.79
N GLN A 212 -10.18 16.70 0.37
CA GLN A 212 -11.55 16.96 -0.07
C GLN A 212 -11.88 16.20 -1.35
N ALA A 213 -10.99 16.21 -2.35
CA ALA A 213 -11.11 15.41 -3.55
C ALA A 213 -11.25 13.91 -3.23
N ALA A 214 -10.42 13.38 -2.33
CA ALA A 214 -10.54 11.99 -1.88
C ALA A 214 -11.89 11.71 -1.22
N LYS A 215 -12.42 12.66 -0.43
CA LYS A 215 -13.74 12.55 0.20
C LYS A 215 -14.86 12.57 -0.85
N ARG A 216 -14.83 13.50 -1.81
CA ARG A 216 -15.80 13.58 -2.92
C ARG A 216 -15.89 12.25 -3.69
N VAL A 217 -14.74 11.64 -4.00
CA VAL A 217 -14.70 10.33 -4.68
C VAL A 217 -15.33 9.22 -3.84
N ARG A 218 -15.04 9.21 -2.53
CA ARG A 218 -15.59 8.19 -1.63
C ARG A 218 -17.10 8.35 -1.45
N ASP A 219 -17.58 9.58 -1.32
CA ASP A 219 -19.00 9.88 -1.19
C ASP A 219 -19.75 9.55 -2.48
N ALA A 220 -19.17 9.83 -3.66
CA ALA A 220 -19.75 9.43 -4.95
C ALA A 220 -19.80 7.91 -5.14
N LYS A 221 -18.81 7.17 -4.62
CA LYS A 221 -18.81 5.68 -4.65
C LYS A 221 -19.67 5.05 -3.56
N ARG A 222 -20.04 5.81 -2.53
CA ARG A 222 -20.93 5.34 -1.47
C ARG A 222 -22.34 5.28 -2.05
N LYS A 223 -22.79 4.07 -2.41
CA LYS A 223 -24.18 3.78 -2.79
C LYS A 223 -25.10 4.47 -1.76
N PRO A 224 -26.15 5.20 -2.17
CA PRO A 224 -27.06 5.82 -1.22
C PRO A 224 -27.57 4.71 -0.30
N ARG A 225 -27.24 4.79 0.99
CA ARG A 225 -27.92 3.95 1.98
C ARG A 225 -29.37 4.37 1.86
N LYS A 226 -30.26 3.42 1.51
CA LYS A 226 -31.69 3.61 1.73
C LYS A 226 -31.86 4.20 3.14
N PRO A 227 -32.64 5.28 3.32
CA PRO A 227 -32.83 5.87 4.63
C PRO A 227 -33.24 4.78 5.62
N ALA A 228 -32.70 4.84 6.84
CA ALA A 228 -32.83 3.81 7.86
C ALA A 228 -34.29 3.47 8.24
N GLN A 229 -35.28 4.22 7.75
CA GLN A 229 -36.70 3.95 7.89
C GLN A 229 -37.22 2.78 7.03
N GLU A 230 -36.56 2.41 5.92
CA GLU A 230 -37.03 1.28 5.09
C GLU A 230 -36.53 -0.09 5.57
N VAL A 231 -35.44 -0.15 6.35
CA VAL A 231 -34.89 -1.44 6.83
C VAL A 231 -35.73 -2.03 7.97
N LEU A 232 -36.60 -1.22 8.60
CA LEU A 232 -37.57 -1.72 9.58
C LEU A 232 -38.82 -2.35 8.91
N HIS A 233 -39.07 -2.10 7.62
CA HIS A 233 -40.25 -2.63 6.93
C HIS A 233 -39.96 -3.83 6.03
N SER A 234 -38.71 -4.14 5.73
CA SER A 234 -38.34 -5.27 4.84
C SER A 234 -37.75 -6.47 5.56
N ALA A 235 -37.79 -6.51 6.90
CA ALA A 235 -37.31 -7.63 7.70
C ALA A 235 -38.44 -8.53 8.24
N ASP A 236 -39.71 -8.15 8.04
CA ASP A 236 -40.88 -8.84 8.61
C ASP A 236 -41.68 -9.68 7.59
N GLU A 237 -41.30 -9.76 6.31
CA GLU A 237 -42.11 -10.50 5.32
C GLU A 237 -41.58 -11.88 4.90
N ASP A 238 -40.33 -12.27 5.22
CA ASP A 238 -39.76 -13.55 4.75
C ASP A 238 -39.02 -14.37 5.82
N ALA A 239 -39.33 -14.19 7.11
CA ALA A 239 -38.89 -15.10 8.15
C ALA A 239 -40.08 -15.95 8.62
N GLU A 240 -40.19 -17.19 8.12
CA GLU A 240 -41.00 -18.20 8.80
C GLU A 240 -40.45 -18.38 10.22
N VAL A 241 -41.13 -17.76 11.18
CA VAL A 241 -40.81 -17.89 12.60
C VAL A 241 -41.27 -19.28 13.02
N ASP A 242 -40.31 -20.16 13.29
CA ASP A 242 -40.56 -21.48 13.89
C ASP A 242 -41.43 -21.33 15.15
N PRO A 243 -42.68 -21.85 15.16
CA PRO A 243 -43.62 -21.71 16.27
C PRO A 243 -43.07 -22.23 17.61
N SER A 244 -42.15 -23.20 17.57
CA SER A 244 -41.51 -23.79 18.75
C SER A 244 -40.64 -22.75 19.46
N ARG A 245 -39.94 -21.92 18.69
CA ARG A 245 -38.97 -20.95 19.20
C ARG A 245 -39.66 -19.70 19.75
N ALA A 246 -40.81 -19.34 19.18
CA ALA A 246 -41.68 -18.29 19.71
C ALA A 246 -42.30 -18.68 21.07
N ALA A 247 -42.68 -19.94 21.24
CA ALA A 247 -43.19 -20.47 22.51
C ALA A 247 -42.11 -20.51 23.60
N GLU A 248 -40.89 -20.96 23.28
CA GLU A 248 -39.76 -20.97 24.22
C GLU A 248 -39.38 -19.57 24.70
N ILE A 249 -39.42 -18.57 23.80
CA ILE A 249 -39.16 -17.17 24.16
C ILE A 249 -40.30 -16.62 25.04
N ALA A 250 -41.55 -17.00 24.76
CA ALA A 250 -42.70 -16.60 25.59
C ALA A 250 -42.63 -17.19 27.01
N ASP A 251 -42.26 -18.47 27.14
CA ASP A 251 -42.07 -19.13 28.44
C ASP A 251 -40.88 -18.55 29.21
N ALA A 252 -39.76 -18.28 28.53
CA ALA A 252 -38.60 -17.65 29.13
C ALA A 252 -38.90 -16.23 29.64
N LEU A 253 -39.70 -15.45 28.90
CA LEU A 253 -40.13 -14.11 29.31
C LEU A 253 -41.13 -14.16 30.48
N THR A 254 -42.01 -15.16 30.51
CA THR A 254 -42.96 -15.37 31.62
C THR A 254 -42.24 -15.75 32.92
N ALA A 255 -41.13 -16.49 32.83
CA ALA A 255 -40.28 -16.85 33.98
C ALA A 255 -39.51 -15.68 34.60
N LEU A 256 -39.32 -14.58 33.84
CA LEU A 256 -38.59 -13.37 34.28
C LEU A 256 -39.48 -12.31 34.94
N GLY A 257 -40.79 -12.54 35.06
CA GLY A 257 -41.69 -11.73 35.89
C GLY A 257 -42.06 -10.34 35.36
N GLU A 258 -41.61 -9.96 34.16
CA GLU A 258 -42.10 -8.79 33.43
C GLU A 258 -42.60 -9.23 32.06
N GLY A 259 -43.88 -8.99 31.78
CA GLY A 259 -44.49 -9.41 30.53
C GLY A 259 -43.91 -8.63 29.33
N PRO A 260 -43.92 -9.20 28.11
CA PRO A 260 -43.47 -8.50 26.90
C PRO A 260 -44.17 -7.14 26.68
N ALA A 261 -45.39 -6.99 27.20
CA ALA A 261 -46.16 -5.75 27.14
C ALA A 261 -45.60 -4.65 28.05
N GLU A 262 -45.13 -5.00 29.25
CA GLU A 262 -44.59 -4.06 30.23
C GLU A 262 -43.22 -3.55 29.79
N LEU A 263 -42.37 -4.44 29.26
CA LEU A 263 -41.10 -4.07 28.64
C LEU A 263 -41.30 -3.11 27.46
N ARG A 264 -42.29 -3.35 26.61
CA ARG A 264 -42.65 -2.42 25.51
C ARG A 264 -43.10 -1.06 26.03
N GLN A 265 -43.94 -1.03 27.07
CA GLN A 265 -44.37 0.23 27.70
C GLN A 265 -43.19 0.98 28.33
N ARG A 266 -42.26 0.26 28.98
CA ARG A 266 -41.05 0.84 29.57
C ARG A 266 -40.15 1.47 28.51
N VAL A 267 -39.95 0.78 27.38
CA VAL A 267 -39.16 1.29 26.26
C VAL A 267 -39.79 2.56 25.68
N ILE A 268 -41.12 2.58 25.50
CA ILE A 268 -41.84 3.77 25.03
C ILE A 268 -41.67 4.94 26.01
N ALA A 269 -41.85 4.70 27.30
CA ALA A 269 -41.71 5.72 28.34
C ALA A 269 -40.28 6.31 28.39
N LEU A 270 -39.25 5.45 28.36
CA LEU A 270 -37.85 5.89 28.38
C LEU A 270 -37.45 6.64 27.10
N THR A 271 -38.08 6.32 25.97
CA THR A 271 -37.85 7.02 24.70
C THR A 271 -38.41 8.44 24.76
N LEU A 272 -39.64 8.61 25.26
CA LEU A 272 -40.27 9.92 25.44
C LEU A 272 -39.49 10.80 26.43
N GLU A 273 -39.00 10.21 27.52
CA GLU A 273 -38.16 10.92 28.50
C GLU A 273 -36.84 11.37 27.88
N ASN A 274 -36.17 10.52 27.10
CA ASN A 274 -34.94 10.87 26.38
C ASN A 274 -35.15 12.03 25.39
N ASP A 275 -36.25 12.01 24.66
CA ASP A 275 -36.57 13.07 23.71
C ASP A 275 -36.82 14.41 24.40
N THR A 276 -37.49 14.37 25.56
CA THR A 276 -37.72 15.56 26.40
C THR A 276 -36.39 16.12 26.94
N LEU A 277 -35.52 15.27 27.47
CA LEU A 277 -34.20 15.68 27.97
C LEU A 277 -33.32 16.26 26.85
N ARG A 278 -33.39 15.69 25.64
CA ARG A 278 -32.69 16.22 24.46
C ARG A 278 -33.17 17.61 24.07
N GLN A 279 -34.49 17.86 24.14
CA GLN A 279 -35.05 19.19 23.88
C GLN A 279 -34.61 20.21 24.94
N GLN A 280 -34.60 19.82 26.22
CA GLN A 280 -34.13 20.68 27.31
C GLN A 280 -32.63 21.01 27.17
N LEU A 281 -31.80 20.01 26.86
CA LEU A 281 -30.38 20.22 26.57
C LEU A 281 -30.15 21.13 25.36
N ALA A 282 -30.97 20.99 24.30
CA ALA A 282 -30.89 21.86 23.14
C ALA A 282 -31.29 23.31 23.47
N ALA A 283 -32.30 23.51 24.32
CA ALA A 283 -32.71 24.84 24.77
C ALA A 283 -31.65 25.51 25.66
N LEU A 284 -31.10 24.78 26.63
CA LEU A 284 -29.99 25.25 27.49
C LEU A 284 -28.75 25.62 26.67
N ARG A 285 -28.40 24.81 25.65
CA ARG A 285 -27.28 25.11 24.75
C ARG A 285 -27.50 26.37 23.92
N ARG A 286 -28.74 26.70 23.53
CA ARG A 286 -29.06 27.95 22.83
C ARG A 286 -28.93 29.15 23.77
N GLN A 287 -29.45 29.06 24.99
CA GLN A 287 -29.33 30.13 25.99
C GLN A 287 -27.88 30.43 26.37
N LEU A 288 -27.03 29.39 26.47
CA LEU A 288 -25.59 29.56 26.70
C LEU A 288 -24.82 30.13 25.50
N ALA A 289 -25.37 30.05 24.29
CA ALA A 289 -24.78 30.62 23.09
C ALA A 289 -25.21 32.07 22.83
N GLU A 290 -26.33 32.49 23.45
CA GLU A 290 -26.88 33.85 23.36
C GLU A 290 -26.46 34.77 24.52
N ALA A 291 -25.83 34.22 25.57
CA ALA A 291 -25.26 34.94 26.72
C ALA A 291 -23.75 35.19 26.54
#